data_AF-A0AA37QH07-F1
#
_entry.id   AF-A0AA37QH07-F1
#
_cell.length_a   1.000
_cell.length_b   1.000
_cell.length_c   1.000
_cell.angle_alpha   90.00
_cell.angle_beta   90.00
_cell.angle_gamma   90.00
#
_symmetry.space_group_name_H-M   'P 1'
#
loop_
_entity.id
_entity.type
_entity.pdbx_description
1 polymer ?
#
loop_
_entity_poly.entity_id
_entity_poly.type
_entity_poly.pdbx_seq_one_letter_code
_entity_poly.pdbx_strand_id
1 'polypeptide(L)'
;MTVLNTAITLAENVAANPKATEAEVAAAEKSLTTALNGLVEKAVVDKSKLESKIAEAKTYLSQTDIYTESSLATLQSAVGRAQNVMDNDSASQKLVDDQVTKLTEAIQQLAKKSDGKLDIKNLADGVYSIYGTMVKVDKNTYSMSNEAINHTIKLTVKNGKYYITLNFNGLTVGQKLGYLSQLKYFTTGYSVDPQYGNPQGSLADVTVDSYQKNADGTLVSDSYGTNYPDVVTFELIPEALNDGYVPLQVFVPIMDAISSGTGTQPVYLKLDWSSLKATTSDDPDFDKNDNNNSNSNGNNNSNSSIGNSSLGNNTLGSSSLGSSKLGSSSLGSGSSSLKSGTSSLGSGSSLKSASNVKTGDVVQNNTLWAAILLLGGVALLAGIMEYNRKKKANIK
;
A
#
# COMPACT_ATOMS: atom_id res chain seq x y z
N MET A 1 -0.61 19.32 54.92
CA MET A 1 -0.73 20.79 55.11
C MET A 1 -1.97 21.20 55.89
N THR A 2 -3.20 20.85 55.47
CA THR A 2 -4.45 21.27 56.17
C THR A 2 -4.49 21.00 57.68
N VAL A 3 -4.05 19.82 58.14
CA VAL A 3 -4.00 19.48 59.57
C VAL A 3 -3.01 20.37 60.33
N LEU A 4 -1.83 20.64 59.76
CA LEU A 4 -0.82 21.52 60.37
C LEU A 4 -1.32 22.96 60.44
N ASN A 5 -1.90 23.50 59.35
CA ASN A 5 -2.47 24.85 59.35
C ASN A 5 -3.58 24.99 60.39
N THR A 6 -4.44 23.97 60.55
CA THR A 6 -5.49 23.95 61.57
C THR A 6 -4.90 23.99 62.99
N ALA A 7 -3.83 23.22 63.25
CA ALA A 7 -3.15 23.21 64.54
C ALA A 7 -2.42 24.53 64.83
N ILE A 8 -1.81 25.16 63.82
CA ILE A 8 -1.20 26.50 63.92
C ILE A 8 -2.26 27.54 64.30
N THR A 9 -3.36 27.63 63.54
CA THR A 9 -4.45 28.59 63.84
C THR A 9 -5.07 28.37 65.22
N LEU A 10 -5.16 27.13 65.70
CA LEU A 10 -5.65 26.83 67.04
C LEU A 10 -4.67 27.33 68.11
N ALA A 11 -3.36 27.15 67.91
CA ALA A 11 -2.32 27.69 68.80
C ALA A 11 -2.23 29.22 68.77
N GLU A 12 -2.36 29.86 67.61
CA GLU A 12 -2.41 31.33 67.46
C GLU A 12 -3.59 31.92 68.25
N ASN A 13 -4.78 31.31 68.15
CA ASN A 13 -5.96 31.75 68.90
C ASN A 13 -5.80 31.60 70.42
N VAL A 14 -5.17 30.51 70.88
CA VAL A 14 -4.88 30.31 72.31
C VAL A 14 -3.84 31.33 72.81
N ALA A 15 -2.78 31.59 72.03
CA ALA A 15 -1.75 32.57 72.36
C ALA A 15 -2.29 34.02 72.39
N ALA A 16 -3.27 34.34 71.54
CA ALA A 16 -3.93 35.65 71.51
C ALA A 16 -4.96 35.86 72.64
N ASN A 17 -5.33 34.82 73.40
CA ASN A 17 -6.32 34.90 74.47
C ASN A 17 -5.65 35.17 75.83
N PRO A 18 -5.78 36.39 76.43
CA PRO A 18 -5.18 36.71 77.73
C PRO A 18 -5.85 35.98 78.93
N LYS A 19 -6.87 35.16 78.68
CA LYS A 19 -7.55 34.30 79.66
C LYS A 19 -7.38 32.80 79.34
N ALA A 20 -6.48 32.43 78.44
CA ALA A 20 -6.22 31.03 78.11
C ALA A 20 -5.83 30.24 79.36
N THR A 21 -6.45 29.08 79.52
CA THR A 21 -6.18 28.15 80.62
C THR A 21 -5.01 27.22 80.28
N GLU A 22 -4.34 26.68 81.30
CA GLU A 22 -3.27 25.68 81.11
C GLU A 22 -3.75 24.46 80.29
N ALA A 23 -5.02 24.09 80.42
CA ALA A 23 -5.64 23.01 79.66
C ALA A 23 -5.77 23.34 78.15
N GLU A 24 -6.11 24.58 77.80
CA GLU A 24 -6.19 25.04 76.40
C GLU A 24 -4.79 25.13 75.77
N VAL A 25 -3.79 25.61 76.53
CA VAL A 25 -2.39 25.64 76.10
C VAL A 25 -1.86 24.23 75.84
N ALA A 26 -2.05 23.31 76.79
CA ALA A 26 -1.63 21.91 76.63
C ALA A 26 -2.36 21.20 75.48
N ALA A 27 -3.63 21.53 75.21
CA ALA A 27 -4.38 21.01 74.08
C ALA A 27 -3.82 21.53 72.74
N ALA A 28 -3.48 22.82 72.64
CA ALA A 28 -2.87 23.41 71.45
C ALA A 28 -1.47 22.83 71.19
N GLU A 29 -0.62 22.70 72.22
CA GLU A 29 0.71 22.09 72.12
C GLU A 29 0.62 20.62 71.67
N LYS A 30 -0.29 19.84 72.25
CA LYS A 30 -0.54 18.45 71.83
C LYS A 30 -1.03 18.36 70.38
N SER A 31 -1.89 19.30 69.95
CA SER A 31 -2.38 19.36 68.57
C SER A 31 -1.26 19.71 67.59
N LEU A 32 -0.40 20.68 67.92
CA LEU A 32 0.80 21.03 67.15
C LEU A 32 1.77 19.85 67.05
N THR A 33 2.07 19.21 68.18
CA THR A 33 2.97 18.04 68.25
C THR A 33 2.44 16.86 67.44
N THR A 34 1.13 16.59 67.52
CA THR A 34 0.48 15.53 66.72
C THR A 34 0.52 15.87 65.23
N ALA A 35 0.28 17.14 64.87
CA ALA A 35 0.35 17.57 63.47
C ALA A 35 1.78 17.49 62.92
N LEU A 36 2.78 17.91 63.71
CA LEU A 36 4.22 17.85 63.39
C LEU A 36 4.71 16.40 63.19
N ASN A 37 4.40 15.51 64.12
CA ASN A 37 4.72 14.08 64.03
C ASN A 37 3.98 13.38 62.86
N GLY A 38 2.93 14.01 62.33
CA GLY A 38 2.21 13.56 61.14
C GLY A 38 2.77 14.11 59.82
N LEU A 39 3.81 14.95 59.82
CA LEU A 39 4.51 15.30 58.58
C LEU A 39 5.42 14.14 58.14
N VAL A 40 5.31 13.80 56.86
CA VAL A 40 6.26 12.94 56.16
C VAL A 40 7.11 13.83 55.26
N GLU A 41 8.42 13.64 55.28
CA GLU A 41 9.35 14.38 54.42
C GLU A 41 9.01 14.12 52.95
N LYS A 42 8.85 15.19 52.14
CA LYS A 42 8.64 15.03 50.70
C LYS A 42 9.96 14.59 50.09
N ALA A 43 10.05 13.31 49.71
CA ALA A 43 11.19 12.76 49.00
C ALA A 43 11.54 13.65 47.78
N VAL A 44 12.80 14.11 47.73
CA VAL A 44 13.33 14.84 46.57
C VAL A 44 13.57 13.83 45.46
N VAL A 45 12.90 14.03 44.32
CA VAL A 45 12.95 13.12 43.16
C VAL A 45 13.80 13.76 42.08
N ASP A 46 14.87 13.06 41.68
CA ASP A 46 15.76 13.50 40.61
C ASP A 46 15.14 13.19 39.24
N LYS A 47 14.79 14.25 38.51
CA LYS A 47 14.24 14.20 37.15
C LYS A 47 15.26 14.56 36.06
N SER A 48 16.50 14.90 36.40
CA SER A 48 17.51 15.41 35.45
C SER A 48 17.80 14.46 34.28
N LYS A 49 17.85 13.15 34.56
CA LYS A 49 18.04 12.10 33.53
C LYS A 49 16.85 12.01 32.57
N LEU A 50 15.63 12.19 33.08
CA LEU A 50 14.41 12.15 32.29
C LEU A 50 14.30 13.39 31.39
N GLU A 51 14.59 14.57 31.93
CA GLU A 51 14.69 15.82 31.17
C GLU A 51 15.71 15.70 30.02
N SER A 52 16.92 15.22 30.33
CA SER A 52 17.98 14.99 29.33
C SER A 52 17.55 14.01 28.23
N LYS A 53 16.92 12.87 28.59
CA LYS A 53 16.40 11.92 27.59
C LYS A 53 15.21 12.44 26.78
N ILE A 54 14.37 13.31 27.33
CA ILE A 54 13.32 14.00 26.58
C ILE A 54 13.93 14.95 25.55
N ALA A 55 14.97 15.69 25.91
CA ALA A 55 15.69 16.57 24.98
C ALA A 55 16.35 15.76 23.85
N GLU A 56 17.06 14.67 24.19
CA GLU A 56 17.65 13.74 23.22
C GLU A 56 16.59 13.18 22.24
N ALA A 57 15.48 12.64 22.76
CA ALA A 57 14.39 12.11 21.94
C ALA A 57 13.80 13.15 20.96
N LYS A 58 13.66 14.41 21.38
CA LYS A 58 13.18 15.50 20.52
C LYS A 58 14.13 15.80 19.34
N THR A 59 15.43 15.51 19.44
CA THR A 59 16.36 15.63 18.31
C THR A 59 16.12 14.58 17.21
N TYR A 60 15.67 13.38 17.58
CA TYR A 60 15.33 12.32 16.62
C TYR A 60 13.98 12.56 15.93
N LEU A 61 13.01 13.14 16.64
CA LEU A 61 11.69 13.50 16.10
C LEU A 61 11.76 14.50 14.92
N SER A 62 12.85 15.26 14.82
CA SER A 62 13.09 16.18 13.69
C SER A 62 13.80 15.51 12.49
N GLN A 63 14.25 14.26 12.62
CA GLN A 63 15.01 13.54 11.58
C GLN A 63 14.08 12.71 10.68
N THR A 64 13.03 13.35 10.16
CA THR A 64 12.00 12.73 9.31
C THR A 64 12.57 12.12 8.04
N ASP A 65 13.72 12.59 7.56
CA ASP A 65 14.37 12.06 6.35
C ASP A 65 15.23 10.82 6.62
N ILE A 66 15.58 10.58 7.89
CA ILE A 66 16.47 9.48 8.31
C ILE A 66 15.68 8.32 8.93
N TYR A 67 14.51 8.55 9.55
CA TYR A 67 13.74 7.52 10.26
C TYR A 67 12.33 7.33 9.71
N THR A 68 11.79 6.11 9.87
CA THR A 68 10.44 5.77 9.41
C THR A 68 9.38 6.47 10.25
N GLU A 69 8.26 6.86 9.63
CA GLU A 69 7.16 7.53 10.31
C GLU A 69 6.60 6.72 11.50
N SER A 70 6.47 5.40 11.35
CA SER A 70 6.01 4.49 12.41
C SER A 70 6.93 4.49 13.65
N SER A 71 8.24 4.45 13.45
CA SER A 71 9.21 4.49 14.56
C SER A 71 9.24 5.88 15.23
N LEU A 72 9.12 6.96 14.46
CA LEU A 72 8.99 8.31 14.98
C LEU A 72 7.69 8.55 15.76
N ALA A 73 6.55 8.02 15.30
CA ALA A 73 5.27 8.08 16.02
C ALA A 73 5.32 7.31 17.35
N THR A 74 6.04 6.19 17.38
CA THR A 74 6.30 5.41 18.60
C THR A 74 7.14 6.21 19.60
N LEU A 75 8.20 6.87 19.12
CA LEU A 75 9.03 7.76 19.95
C LEU A 75 8.25 8.98 20.45
N GLN A 76 7.44 9.62 19.60
CA GLN A 76 6.58 10.76 19.97
C GLN A 76 5.63 10.38 21.12
N SER A 77 5.05 9.18 21.05
CA SER A 77 4.20 8.63 22.11
C SER A 77 4.96 8.36 23.41
N ALA A 78 6.23 7.92 23.32
CA ALA A 78 7.09 7.75 24.49
C ALA A 78 7.48 9.09 25.13
N VAL A 79 7.77 10.12 24.32
CA VAL A 79 8.05 11.49 24.77
C VAL A 79 6.83 12.10 25.47
N GLY A 80 5.61 11.90 24.95
CA GLY A 80 4.38 12.35 25.62
C GLY A 80 4.19 11.71 27.02
N ARG A 81 4.42 10.39 27.14
CA ARG A 81 4.39 9.70 28.45
C ARG A 81 5.49 10.21 29.39
N ALA A 82 6.68 10.50 28.86
CA ALA A 82 7.79 11.06 29.63
C ALA A 82 7.48 12.46 30.17
N GLN A 83 6.86 13.33 29.36
CA GLN A 83 6.43 14.67 29.80
C GLN A 83 5.39 14.59 30.92
N ASN A 84 4.41 13.69 30.84
CA ASN A 84 3.43 13.48 31.91
C ASN A 84 4.07 13.06 33.27
N VAL A 85 5.23 12.39 33.25
CA VAL A 85 6.01 12.05 34.46
C VAL A 85 6.87 13.22 34.93
N MET A 86 7.39 14.05 34.01
CA MET A 86 8.04 15.32 34.35
C MET A 86 7.10 16.28 35.09
N ASP A 87 5.88 16.43 34.58
CA ASP A 87 4.90 17.40 35.08
C ASP A 87 4.17 16.91 36.36
N ASN A 88 4.34 15.63 36.73
CA ASN A 88 3.74 15.07 37.95
C ASN A 88 4.60 15.35 39.21
N ASP A 89 4.17 16.31 40.03
CA ASP A 89 4.75 16.69 41.33
C ASP A 89 4.78 15.59 42.41
N SER A 90 4.07 14.48 42.17
CA SER A 90 3.93 13.31 43.06
C SER A 90 4.54 12.02 42.48
N ALA A 91 5.20 12.10 41.31
CA ALA A 91 5.92 10.97 40.74
C ALA A 91 7.01 10.45 41.70
N SER A 92 7.08 9.13 41.90
CA SER A 92 8.17 8.50 42.66
C SER A 92 9.44 8.35 41.82
N GLN A 93 10.60 8.22 42.45
CA GLN A 93 11.87 7.99 41.73
C GLN A 93 11.79 6.76 40.82
N LYS A 94 11.17 5.66 41.28
CA LYS A 94 10.96 4.46 40.45
C LYS A 94 10.15 4.76 39.18
N LEU A 95 9.12 5.61 39.27
CA LEU A 95 8.32 5.98 38.08
C LEU A 95 9.14 6.80 37.09
N VAL A 96 10.02 7.69 37.58
CA VAL A 96 10.96 8.46 36.75
C VAL A 96 11.96 7.53 36.07
N ASP A 97 12.59 6.62 36.83
CA ASP A 97 13.59 5.68 36.32
C ASP A 97 12.99 4.68 35.30
N ASP A 98 11.81 4.12 35.59
CA ASP A 98 11.05 3.26 34.65
C ASP A 98 10.76 3.99 33.33
N GLN A 99 10.51 5.31 33.40
CA GLN A 99 10.17 6.13 32.23
C GLN A 99 11.43 6.57 31.45
N VAL A 100 12.58 6.73 32.10
CA VAL A 100 13.90 6.87 31.44
C VAL A 100 14.22 5.62 30.63
N THR A 101 14.02 4.43 31.21
CA THR A 101 14.23 3.14 30.52
C THR A 101 13.34 3.03 29.28
N LYS A 102 12.03 3.22 29.43
CA LYS A 102 11.06 3.14 28.30
C LYS A 102 11.35 4.15 27.18
N LEU A 103 11.83 5.35 27.51
CA LEU A 103 12.20 6.34 26.50
C LEU A 103 13.52 5.94 25.80
N THR A 104 14.47 5.37 26.54
CA THR A 104 15.74 4.86 26.00
C THR A 104 15.52 3.63 25.10
N GLU A 105 14.56 2.77 25.41
CA GLU A 105 14.10 1.68 24.53
C GLU A 105 13.47 2.21 23.24
N ALA A 106 12.58 3.21 23.34
CA ALA A 106 11.95 3.82 22.17
C ALA A 106 12.96 4.50 21.22
N ILE A 107 14.04 5.10 21.75
CA ILE A 107 15.16 5.64 20.95
C ILE A 107 15.93 4.51 20.25
N GLN A 108 16.21 3.40 20.94
CA GLN A 108 16.90 2.24 20.34
C GLN A 108 16.06 1.53 19.28
N GLN A 109 14.73 1.60 19.37
CA GLN A 109 13.78 1.04 18.39
C GLN A 109 13.54 1.95 17.17
N LEU A 110 14.27 3.05 17.03
CA LEU A 110 14.20 3.91 15.85
C LEU A 110 14.68 3.18 14.59
N ALA A 111 13.73 2.74 13.76
CA ALA A 111 13.99 2.20 12.44
C ALA A 111 14.35 3.33 11.45
N LYS A 112 15.53 3.25 10.85
CA LYS A 112 15.95 4.16 9.78
C LYS A 112 15.15 3.90 8.51
N LYS A 113 14.87 4.96 7.73
CA LYS A 113 14.56 4.84 6.31
C LYS A 113 15.78 4.20 5.64
N SER A 114 15.56 3.18 4.82
CA SER A 114 16.65 2.53 4.08
C SER A 114 17.33 3.53 3.15
N ASP A 115 18.66 3.55 3.19
CA ASP A 115 19.57 4.39 2.39
C ASP A 115 19.55 4.05 0.88
N GLY A 116 18.38 3.93 0.26
CA GLY A 116 18.18 3.72 -1.19
C GLY A 116 18.65 2.37 -1.76
N LYS A 117 19.32 1.53 -0.96
CA LYS A 117 19.76 0.19 -1.38
C LYS A 117 19.36 -0.85 -0.34
N LEU A 118 18.14 -1.37 -0.52
CA LEU A 118 17.65 -2.54 0.18
C LEU A 118 18.54 -3.76 -0.15
N ASP A 119 18.93 -4.54 0.87
CA ASP A 119 19.63 -5.81 0.64
C ASP A 119 18.61 -6.88 0.23
N ILE A 120 18.52 -7.10 -1.08
CA ILE A 120 17.63 -8.06 -1.75
C ILE A 120 17.68 -9.47 -1.13
N LYS A 121 18.80 -9.86 -0.50
CA LYS A 121 18.98 -11.18 0.10
C LYS A 121 18.58 -11.23 1.57
N ASN A 122 18.53 -10.08 2.24
CA ASN A 122 18.26 -9.93 3.67
C ASN A 122 17.19 -8.87 3.95
N LEU A 123 16.13 -8.82 3.12
CA LEU A 123 14.97 -7.97 3.38
C LEU A 123 14.32 -8.37 4.70
N ALA A 124 13.88 -7.37 5.47
CA ALA A 124 13.04 -7.60 6.63
C ALA A 124 11.63 -8.02 6.19
N ASP A 125 10.92 -8.74 7.06
CA ASP A 125 9.51 -9.07 6.88
C ASP A 125 8.68 -7.79 6.67
N GLY A 126 7.86 -7.78 5.62
CA GLY A 126 7.19 -6.58 5.17
C GLY A 126 6.66 -6.67 3.74
N VAL A 127 6.21 -5.53 3.21
CA VAL A 127 5.74 -5.38 1.84
C VAL A 127 6.63 -4.38 1.10
N TYR A 128 6.92 -4.73 -0.14
CA TYR A 128 7.73 -3.96 -1.06
C TYR A 128 7.02 -3.95 -2.41
N SER A 129 7.27 -2.92 -3.21
CA SER A 129 6.95 -2.98 -4.63
C SER A 129 8.23 -3.03 -5.44
N ILE A 130 8.19 -3.77 -6.53
CA ILE A 130 9.28 -3.91 -7.49
C ILE A 130 8.71 -3.77 -8.90
N TYR A 131 9.39 -3.01 -9.76
CA TYR A 131 9.07 -2.96 -11.17
C TYR A 131 9.45 -4.29 -11.84
N GLY A 132 8.56 -4.85 -12.66
CA GLY A 132 8.87 -6.05 -13.42
C GLY A 132 8.18 -6.15 -14.76
N THR A 133 8.81 -6.87 -15.68
CA THR A 133 8.40 -7.01 -17.08
C THR A 133 8.43 -8.47 -17.50
N MET A 134 7.52 -8.87 -18.40
CA MET A 134 7.50 -10.23 -18.94
C MET A 134 8.29 -10.28 -20.24
N VAL A 135 9.36 -11.06 -20.26
CA VAL A 135 10.21 -11.25 -21.44
C VAL A 135 10.12 -12.69 -21.97
N LYS A 136 10.47 -12.86 -23.24
CA LYS A 136 10.59 -14.16 -23.89
C LYS A 136 11.81 -14.92 -23.35
N VAL A 137 11.99 -16.14 -23.83
CA VAL A 137 13.11 -17.02 -23.44
C VAL A 137 14.50 -16.49 -23.82
N ASP A 138 14.57 -15.47 -24.68
CA ASP A 138 15.79 -14.70 -24.97
C ASP A 138 16.19 -13.68 -23.87
N LYS A 139 15.37 -13.56 -22.81
CA LYS A 139 15.51 -12.62 -21.68
C LYS A 139 15.52 -11.11 -22.06
N ASN A 140 15.30 -10.77 -23.32
CA ASN A 140 15.47 -9.42 -23.87
C ASN A 140 14.20 -8.86 -24.54
N THR A 141 13.49 -9.67 -25.31
CA THR A 141 12.29 -9.26 -26.05
C THR A 141 11.06 -9.36 -25.14
N TYR A 142 10.20 -8.34 -25.09
CA TYR A 142 8.95 -8.44 -24.33
C TYR A 142 8.05 -9.57 -24.86
N SER A 143 7.42 -10.29 -23.92
CA SER A 143 6.35 -11.24 -24.16
C SER A 143 5.04 -10.50 -24.41
N MET A 144 4.09 -11.11 -25.13
CA MET A 144 2.72 -10.59 -25.18
C MET A 144 2.06 -10.53 -23.80
N SER A 145 2.52 -11.36 -22.86
CA SER A 145 2.07 -11.31 -21.46
C SER A 145 2.61 -10.10 -20.67
N ASN A 146 3.47 -9.26 -21.26
CA ASN A 146 3.95 -8.03 -20.64
C ASN A 146 2.82 -7.02 -20.45
N GLU A 147 2.08 -6.77 -21.53
CA GLU A 147 0.90 -5.87 -21.54
C GLU A 147 -0.29 -6.45 -20.75
N ALA A 148 -0.19 -7.71 -20.32
CA ALA A 148 -1.22 -8.41 -19.55
C ALA A 148 -0.95 -8.40 -18.03
N ILE A 149 0.06 -7.68 -17.54
CA ILE A 149 0.34 -7.51 -16.10
C ILE A 149 0.36 -6.04 -15.69
N ASN A 150 0.13 -5.77 -14.41
CA ASN A 150 0.65 -4.55 -13.79
C ASN A 150 2.17 -4.67 -13.62
N HIS A 151 2.92 -3.64 -14.01
CA HIS A 151 4.36 -3.58 -13.87
C HIS A 151 4.85 -3.25 -12.45
N THR A 152 4.02 -2.60 -11.62
CA THR A 152 4.32 -2.45 -10.20
C THR A 152 3.87 -3.69 -9.44
N ILE A 153 4.82 -4.58 -9.16
CA ILE A 153 4.59 -5.90 -8.61
C ILE A 153 4.76 -5.86 -7.09
N LYS A 154 3.84 -6.50 -6.36
CA LYS A 154 3.94 -6.64 -4.90
C LYS A 154 4.88 -7.78 -4.55
N LEU A 155 5.96 -7.46 -3.84
CA LEU A 155 6.87 -8.40 -3.20
C LEU A 155 6.56 -8.41 -1.69
N THR A 156 6.24 -9.58 -1.14
CA THR A 156 6.01 -9.76 0.29
C THR A 156 7.10 -10.65 0.89
N VAL A 157 7.67 -10.23 2.03
CA VAL A 157 8.66 -11.01 2.78
C VAL A 157 8.04 -11.45 4.10
N LYS A 158 8.08 -12.76 4.39
CA LYS A 158 7.54 -13.38 5.60
C LYS A 158 8.44 -14.52 6.05
N ASN A 159 8.94 -14.48 7.28
CA ASN A 159 9.89 -15.43 7.85
C ASN A 159 11.11 -15.68 6.92
N GLY A 160 11.61 -14.63 6.26
CA GLY A 160 12.72 -14.73 5.29
C GLY A 160 12.38 -15.43 3.96
N LYS A 161 11.11 -15.82 3.72
CA LYS A 161 10.61 -16.27 2.41
C LYS A 161 10.04 -15.10 1.63
N TYR A 162 10.25 -15.11 0.32
CA TYR A 162 9.89 -14.05 -0.61
C TYR A 162 8.72 -14.51 -1.46
N TYR A 163 7.70 -13.67 -1.64
CA TYR A 163 6.50 -13.99 -2.40
C TYR A 163 6.20 -12.88 -3.41
N ILE A 164 5.99 -13.26 -4.66
CA ILE A 164 5.57 -12.35 -5.73
C ILE A 164 4.06 -12.47 -5.90
N THR A 165 3.36 -11.34 -5.87
CA THR A 165 1.95 -11.20 -6.22
C THR A 165 1.83 -10.39 -7.52
N LEU A 166 1.28 -11.01 -8.57
CA LEU A 166 1.01 -10.38 -9.86
C LEU A 166 -0.47 -10.06 -10.00
N ASN A 167 -0.78 -8.87 -10.52
CA ASN A 167 -2.10 -8.48 -10.98
C ASN A 167 -2.14 -8.59 -12.53
N PHE A 168 -3.10 -9.34 -13.05
CA PHE A 168 -3.28 -9.65 -14.48
C PHE A 168 -4.43 -8.85 -15.09
N ASN A 169 -4.28 -8.52 -16.37
CA ASN A 169 -5.26 -7.79 -17.17
C ASN A 169 -5.65 -8.60 -18.41
N GLY A 170 -6.87 -8.36 -18.91
CA GLY A 170 -7.28 -8.83 -20.23
C GLY A 170 -6.50 -8.13 -21.34
N LEU A 171 -6.03 -8.89 -22.34
CA LEU A 171 -5.24 -8.39 -23.45
C LEU A 171 -6.08 -8.37 -24.74
N THR A 172 -6.10 -7.23 -25.44
CA THR A 172 -6.76 -7.12 -26.75
C THR A 172 -5.75 -7.26 -27.87
N VAL A 173 -5.94 -8.27 -28.73
CA VAL A 173 -5.12 -8.51 -29.94
C VAL A 173 -6.02 -8.38 -31.17
N GLY A 174 -5.88 -7.28 -31.90
CA GLY A 174 -6.80 -6.91 -32.98
C GLY A 174 -8.21 -6.67 -32.42
N GLN A 175 -9.21 -7.38 -32.96
CA GLN A 175 -10.61 -7.30 -32.52
C GLN A 175 -10.96 -8.32 -31.41
N LYS A 176 -9.98 -9.04 -30.85
CA LYS A 176 -10.19 -10.12 -29.88
C LYS A 176 -9.60 -9.75 -28.52
N LEU A 177 -10.46 -9.64 -27.51
CA LEU A 177 -10.07 -9.66 -26.11
C LEU A 177 -9.81 -11.11 -25.68
N GLY A 178 -8.79 -11.34 -24.87
CA GLY A 178 -8.48 -12.63 -24.28
C GLY A 178 -7.78 -12.48 -22.93
N TYR A 179 -7.85 -13.53 -22.12
CA TYR A 179 -7.31 -13.54 -20.76
C TYR A 179 -6.32 -14.68 -20.58
N LEU A 180 -5.34 -14.49 -19.69
CA LEU A 180 -4.54 -15.59 -19.16
C LEU A 180 -5.44 -16.49 -18.32
N SER A 181 -5.39 -17.80 -18.56
CA SER A 181 -6.17 -18.80 -17.81
C SER A 181 -5.34 -19.52 -16.75
N GLN A 182 -4.05 -19.75 -17.02
CA GLN A 182 -3.15 -20.37 -16.04
C GLN A 182 -1.78 -19.71 -16.07
N LEU A 183 -1.21 -19.55 -14.88
CA LEU A 183 0.20 -19.27 -14.67
C LEU A 183 0.78 -20.43 -13.85
N LYS A 184 1.94 -20.93 -14.27
CA LYS A 184 2.79 -21.84 -13.50
C LYS A 184 4.19 -21.25 -13.41
N TYR A 185 4.94 -21.62 -12.39
CA TYR A 185 6.35 -21.24 -12.26
C TYR A 185 7.23 -22.50 -12.25
N PHE A 186 8.45 -22.40 -12.77
CA PHE A 186 9.42 -23.47 -12.62
C PHE A 186 10.06 -23.36 -11.24
N THR A 187 10.16 -24.47 -10.52
CA THR A 187 10.70 -24.50 -9.16
C THR A 187 12.23 -24.37 -9.16
N THR A 188 12.82 -24.16 -7.97
CA THR A 188 14.28 -24.19 -7.78
C THR A 188 14.90 -25.47 -8.36
N GLY A 189 16.12 -25.36 -8.90
CA GLY A 189 16.80 -26.42 -9.64
C GLY A 189 16.38 -26.55 -11.11
N TYR A 190 15.65 -25.58 -11.67
CA TYR A 190 15.41 -25.51 -13.11
C TYR A 190 16.72 -25.34 -13.89
N SER A 191 16.73 -25.85 -15.12
CA SER A 191 17.82 -25.66 -16.09
C SER A 191 17.33 -24.87 -17.30
N VAL A 192 18.25 -24.39 -18.13
CA VAL A 192 17.94 -23.64 -19.35
C VAL A 192 18.46 -24.42 -20.55
N ASP A 193 17.62 -24.60 -21.57
CA ASP A 193 18.00 -25.20 -22.85
C ASP A 193 19.15 -24.39 -23.48
N PRO A 194 20.34 -24.98 -23.71
CA PRO A 194 21.50 -24.25 -24.23
C PRO A 194 21.35 -23.75 -25.67
N GLN A 195 20.39 -24.29 -26.43
CA GLN A 195 20.17 -23.95 -27.83
C GLN A 195 19.03 -22.93 -28.02
N TYR A 196 18.01 -22.94 -27.15
CA TYR A 196 16.80 -22.14 -27.31
C TYR A 196 16.41 -21.25 -26.10
N GLY A 197 17.13 -21.31 -24.98
CA GLY A 197 16.85 -20.49 -23.79
C GLY A 197 15.61 -20.90 -22.98
N ASN A 198 14.90 -21.95 -23.42
CA ASN A 198 13.70 -22.46 -22.75
C ASN A 198 14.02 -22.97 -21.34
N PRO A 199 13.31 -22.53 -20.28
CA PRO A 199 13.42 -23.15 -18.96
C PRO A 199 12.92 -24.61 -19.01
N GLN A 200 13.59 -25.50 -18.30
CA GLN A 200 13.31 -26.93 -18.19
C GLN A 200 13.39 -27.36 -16.72
N GLY A 201 12.35 -27.99 -16.18
CA GLY A 201 12.31 -28.42 -14.78
C GLY A 201 10.90 -28.75 -14.32
N SER A 202 10.75 -28.95 -13.01
CA SER A 202 9.44 -29.14 -12.38
C SER A 202 8.64 -27.83 -12.39
N LEU A 203 7.36 -27.94 -12.70
CA LEU A 203 6.40 -26.82 -12.62
C LEU A 203 5.59 -26.93 -11.32
N ALA A 204 5.30 -25.78 -10.71
CA ALA A 204 4.37 -25.63 -9.61
C ALA A 204 3.25 -24.65 -9.99
N ASP A 205 2.06 -24.88 -9.42
CA ASP A 205 0.91 -24.00 -9.57
C ASP A 205 1.05 -22.77 -8.66
N VAL A 206 0.57 -21.63 -9.14
CA VAL A 206 0.45 -20.42 -8.32
C VAL A 206 -0.80 -20.48 -7.45
N THR A 207 -0.82 -19.74 -6.34
CA THR A 207 -2.06 -19.47 -5.60
C THR A 207 -2.85 -18.42 -6.36
N VAL A 208 -4.13 -18.66 -6.61
CA VAL A 208 -5.03 -17.65 -7.20
C VAL A 208 -5.75 -16.94 -6.08
N ASP A 209 -5.46 -15.65 -5.89
CA ASP A 209 -6.01 -14.82 -4.82
C ASP A 209 -7.36 -14.20 -5.23
N SER A 210 -7.52 -13.86 -6.51
CA SER A 210 -8.77 -13.36 -7.08
C SER A 210 -8.96 -13.80 -8.53
N TYR A 211 -10.21 -13.66 -9.01
CA TYR A 211 -10.61 -13.95 -10.39
C TYR A 211 -11.21 -12.70 -11.04
N GLN A 212 -11.01 -12.58 -12.35
CA GLN A 212 -11.52 -11.51 -13.20
C GLN A 212 -13.04 -11.40 -13.09
N LYS A 213 -13.56 -10.18 -12.93
CA LYS A 213 -14.99 -9.90 -12.80
C LYS A 213 -15.47 -8.82 -13.76
N ASN A 214 -16.70 -8.98 -14.22
CA ASN A 214 -17.44 -7.95 -14.94
C ASN A 214 -17.88 -6.83 -13.99
N ALA A 215 -18.37 -5.72 -14.54
CA ALA A 215 -18.85 -4.57 -13.77
C ALA A 215 -20.07 -4.87 -12.85
N ASP A 216 -20.78 -5.98 -13.09
CA ASP A 216 -21.87 -6.48 -12.23
C ASP A 216 -21.39 -7.43 -11.12
N GLY A 217 -20.08 -7.69 -11.03
CA GLY A 217 -19.45 -8.58 -10.06
C GLY A 217 -19.45 -10.06 -10.44
N THR A 218 -20.04 -10.46 -11.58
CA THR A 218 -19.98 -11.83 -12.09
C THR A 218 -18.58 -12.17 -12.60
N LEU A 219 -18.21 -13.45 -12.57
CA LEU A 219 -16.90 -13.90 -13.10
C LEU A 219 -16.85 -13.75 -14.62
N VAL A 220 -15.71 -13.30 -15.15
CA VAL A 220 -15.46 -13.22 -16.58
C VAL A 220 -15.44 -14.64 -17.18
N SER A 221 -16.19 -14.81 -18.26
CA SER A 221 -16.39 -16.06 -18.98
C SER A 221 -16.63 -15.75 -20.45
N ASP A 222 -16.00 -16.51 -21.35
CA ASP A 222 -16.12 -16.34 -22.80
C ASP A 222 -16.19 -17.71 -23.51
N SER A 223 -16.13 -17.71 -24.85
CA SER A 223 -16.18 -18.96 -25.65
C SER A 223 -14.94 -19.85 -25.54
N TYR A 224 -13.89 -19.40 -24.84
CA TYR A 224 -12.60 -20.07 -24.70
C TYR A 224 -12.32 -20.52 -23.26
N GLY A 225 -13.05 -19.99 -22.26
CA GLY A 225 -12.83 -20.34 -20.86
C GLY A 225 -13.63 -19.50 -19.87
N THR A 226 -13.33 -19.70 -18.59
CA THR A 226 -13.96 -19.05 -17.43
C THR A 226 -12.99 -19.07 -16.26
N ASN A 227 -13.28 -18.31 -15.20
CA ASN A 227 -12.47 -18.26 -13.97
C ASN A 227 -11.02 -17.84 -14.27
N TYR A 228 -10.86 -16.82 -15.10
CA TYR A 228 -9.57 -16.23 -15.40
C TYR A 228 -8.96 -15.59 -14.14
N PRO A 229 -7.70 -15.89 -13.78
CA PRO A 229 -7.04 -15.25 -12.66
C PRO A 229 -6.93 -13.73 -12.84
N ASP A 230 -7.09 -13.03 -11.73
CA ASP A 230 -6.93 -11.58 -11.62
C ASP A 230 -5.67 -11.29 -10.81
N VAL A 231 -5.64 -11.63 -9.52
CA VAL A 231 -4.44 -11.60 -8.70
C VAL A 231 -3.97 -13.02 -8.39
N VAL A 232 -2.66 -13.27 -8.53
CA VAL A 232 -2.01 -14.54 -8.18
C VAL A 232 -0.74 -14.33 -7.38
N THR A 233 -0.44 -15.25 -6.46
CA THR A 233 0.76 -15.22 -5.61
C THR A 233 1.53 -16.54 -5.67
N PHE A 234 2.87 -16.47 -5.70
CA PHE A 234 3.75 -17.63 -5.60
C PHE A 234 5.03 -17.33 -4.82
N GLU A 235 5.68 -18.37 -4.29
CA GLU A 235 6.96 -18.24 -3.60
C GLU A 235 8.10 -18.04 -4.62
N LEU A 236 8.88 -16.96 -4.44
CA LEU A 236 9.97 -16.60 -5.32
C LEU A 236 11.15 -17.56 -5.14
N ILE A 237 11.66 -18.09 -6.25
CA ILE A 237 12.79 -19.03 -6.23
C ILE A 237 14.10 -18.30 -5.85
N PRO A 238 15.00 -18.92 -5.04
CA PRO A 238 16.26 -18.28 -4.63
C PRO A 238 17.17 -17.85 -5.78
N GLU A 239 17.09 -18.52 -6.93
CA GLU A 239 17.84 -18.18 -8.15
C GLU A 239 17.54 -16.74 -8.61
N ALA A 240 16.27 -16.32 -8.58
CA ALA A 240 15.83 -14.99 -9.02
C ALA A 240 16.33 -13.85 -8.11
N LEU A 241 16.71 -14.14 -6.85
CA LEU A 241 17.41 -13.19 -5.97
C LEU A 241 18.86 -12.92 -6.41
N ASN A 242 19.38 -13.64 -7.40
CA ASN A 242 20.72 -13.45 -7.95
C ASN A 242 20.72 -12.79 -9.33
N ASP A 243 19.83 -13.20 -10.24
CA ASP A 243 19.80 -12.70 -11.62
C ASP A 243 18.56 -11.86 -11.99
N GLY A 244 17.53 -11.84 -11.14
CA GLY A 244 16.27 -11.12 -11.37
C GLY A 244 15.29 -11.82 -12.33
N TYR A 245 15.54 -13.05 -12.76
CA TYR A 245 14.65 -13.75 -13.71
C TYR A 245 13.90 -14.91 -13.06
N VAL A 246 12.57 -14.80 -13.02
CA VAL A 246 11.67 -15.88 -12.60
C VAL A 246 11.20 -16.64 -13.85
N PRO A 247 11.52 -17.94 -14.02
CA PRO A 247 11.00 -18.76 -15.10
C PRO A 247 9.51 -19.09 -14.88
N LEU A 248 8.68 -18.77 -15.86
CA LEU A 248 7.22 -18.93 -15.82
C LEU A 248 6.71 -19.66 -17.07
N GLN A 249 5.53 -20.25 -16.95
CA GLN A 249 4.75 -20.78 -18.07
C GLN A 249 3.34 -20.18 -18.02
N VAL A 250 2.95 -19.52 -19.11
CA VAL A 250 1.62 -18.92 -19.28
C VAL A 250 0.75 -19.79 -20.18
N PHE A 251 -0.56 -19.82 -19.92
CA PHE A 251 -1.55 -20.42 -20.81
C PHE A 251 -2.69 -19.44 -21.15
N VAL A 252 -2.92 -19.22 -22.45
CA VAL A 252 -3.94 -18.33 -23.00
C VAL A 252 -4.88 -19.13 -23.93
N PRO A 253 -6.13 -19.43 -23.52
CA PRO A 253 -7.00 -20.36 -24.26
C PRO A 253 -7.36 -19.90 -25.67
N ILE A 254 -7.59 -18.60 -25.89
CA ILE A 254 -7.93 -18.06 -27.21
C ILE A 254 -6.82 -18.28 -28.24
N MET A 255 -5.55 -18.31 -27.82
CA MET A 255 -4.43 -18.59 -28.71
C MET A 255 -4.39 -20.07 -29.08
N ASP A 256 -4.59 -20.98 -28.12
CA ASP A 256 -4.68 -22.42 -28.39
C ASP A 256 -5.85 -22.78 -29.31
N ALA A 257 -6.99 -22.10 -29.14
CA ALA A 257 -8.15 -22.26 -30.00
C ALA A 257 -7.97 -21.72 -31.44
N ILE A 258 -7.06 -20.77 -31.65
CA ILE A 258 -6.67 -20.30 -32.99
C ILE A 258 -5.65 -21.24 -33.64
N SER A 259 -4.68 -21.72 -32.85
CA SER A 259 -3.68 -22.69 -33.29
C SER A 259 -3.21 -23.53 -32.10
N SER A 260 -3.54 -24.83 -32.12
CA SER A 260 -3.24 -25.73 -31.00
C SER A 260 -1.74 -25.81 -30.73
N GLY A 261 -1.37 -25.79 -29.44
CA GLY A 261 0.00 -25.72 -28.96
C GLY A 261 0.57 -24.30 -28.87
N THR A 262 -0.13 -23.26 -29.36
CA THR A 262 0.36 -21.87 -29.26
C THR A 262 -0.09 -21.16 -27.98
N GLY A 263 -1.11 -21.68 -27.27
CA GLY A 263 -1.60 -21.08 -26.04
C GLY A 263 -0.66 -21.18 -24.85
N THR A 264 0.17 -22.24 -24.80
CA THR A 264 1.16 -22.45 -23.73
C THR A 264 2.51 -21.90 -24.15
N GLN A 265 3.06 -20.93 -23.41
CA GLN A 265 4.36 -20.33 -23.72
C GLN A 265 5.27 -20.24 -22.47
N PRO A 266 6.57 -20.60 -22.59
CA PRO A 266 7.57 -20.27 -21.58
C PRO A 266 7.96 -18.79 -21.68
N VAL A 267 8.07 -18.12 -20.53
CA VAL A 267 8.43 -16.71 -20.40
C VAL A 267 9.28 -16.52 -19.14
N TYR A 268 9.96 -15.38 -19.01
CA TYR A 268 10.55 -14.98 -17.74
C TYR A 268 9.89 -13.69 -17.25
N LEU A 269 9.54 -13.63 -15.97
CA LEU A 269 9.33 -12.36 -15.28
C LEU A 269 10.71 -11.82 -14.88
N LYS A 270 11.07 -10.67 -15.45
CA LYS A 270 12.29 -9.91 -15.14
C LYS A 270 11.97 -8.86 -14.09
N LEU A 271 12.52 -9.02 -12.91
CA LEU A 271 12.43 -8.10 -11.78
C LEU A 271 13.57 -7.07 -11.84
N ASP A 272 13.23 -5.78 -11.80
CA ASP A 272 14.22 -4.71 -11.66
C ASP A 272 14.48 -4.44 -10.17
N TRP A 273 15.46 -5.14 -9.61
CA TRP A 273 15.87 -4.95 -8.22
C TRP A 273 16.35 -3.53 -7.87
N SER A 274 16.68 -2.67 -8.85
CA SER A 274 17.04 -1.27 -8.60
C SER A 274 15.83 -0.38 -8.29
N SER A 275 14.63 -0.83 -8.66
CA SER A 275 13.35 -0.14 -8.41
C SER A 275 12.71 -0.47 -7.06
N LEU A 276 13.30 -1.39 -6.28
CA LEU A 276 12.70 -1.93 -5.07
C LEU A 276 12.46 -0.84 -4.02
N LYS A 277 11.20 -0.53 -3.72
CA LYS A 277 10.78 0.40 -2.64
C LYS A 277 9.97 -0.35 -1.58
N ALA A 278 10.18 -0.02 -0.31
CA ALA A 278 9.31 -0.49 0.78
C ALA A 278 7.95 0.25 0.71
N THR A 279 6.85 -0.46 0.95
CA THR A 279 5.49 0.10 0.87
C THR A 279 4.51 -0.70 1.74
N THR A 280 3.20 -0.46 1.64
CA THR A 280 2.15 -1.17 2.38
C THR A 280 1.29 -2.06 1.46
N SER A 281 0.45 -2.93 2.02
CA SER A 281 -0.36 -3.88 1.20
C SER A 281 -1.44 -3.21 0.36
N ASP A 282 -1.80 -1.98 0.72
CA ASP A 282 -2.82 -1.10 0.16
C ASP A 282 -2.24 -0.01 -0.77
N ASP A 283 -0.98 -0.15 -1.20
CA ASP A 283 -0.38 0.74 -2.20
C ASP A 283 -1.20 0.69 -3.50
N PRO A 284 -1.83 1.80 -3.94
CA PRO A 284 -2.69 1.81 -5.11
C PRO A 284 -1.90 1.58 -6.41
N ASP A 285 -0.56 1.67 -6.40
CA ASP A 285 0.24 1.29 -7.55
C ASP A 285 0.09 -0.20 -7.90
N PHE A 286 -0.32 -1.08 -6.97
CA PHE A 286 -0.55 -2.51 -7.24
C PHE A 286 -1.82 -2.82 -8.05
N ASP A 287 -2.76 -1.87 -8.13
CA ASP A 287 -4.02 -2.01 -8.87
C ASP A 287 -4.10 -1.09 -10.10
N LYS A 288 -3.05 -0.27 -10.35
CA LYS A 288 -2.97 0.57 -11.54
C LYS A 288 -2.62 -0.26 -12.77
N ASN A 289 -3.47 -0.18 -13.79
CA ASN A 289 -3.13 -0.68 -15.11
C ASN A 289 -2.50 0.46 -15.93
N ASP A 290 -1.17 0.46 -16.03
CA ASP A 290 -0.39 1.48 -16.74
C ASP A 290 -0.65 1.52 -18.27
N ASN A 291 -1.37 0.54 -18.81
CA ASN A 291 -1.74 0.45 -20.23
C ASN A 291 -2.76 1.51 -20.70
N ASN A 292 -2.98 2.57 -19.92
CA ASN A 292 -3.76 3.72 -20.34
C ASN A 292 -2.93 4.64 -21.25
N ASN A 293 -2.63 4.17 -22.47
CA ASN A 293 -2.32 5.04 -23.60
C ASN A 293 -3.60 5.79 -24.05
N SER A 294 -4.12 6.61 -23.15
CA SER A 294 -5.07 7.65 -23.48
C SER A 294 -4.35 8.69 -24.33
N ASN A 295 -4.53 8.59 -25.64
CA ASN A 295 -4.13 9.59 -26.62
C ASN A 295 -4.92 10.90 -26.38
N SER A 296 -4.54 11.62 -25.33
CA SER A 296 -5.01 12.97 -25.03
C SER A 296 -4.04 13.95 -25.65
N ASN A 297 -4.32 14.33 -26.90
CA ASN A 297 -3.70 15.47 -27.55
C ASN A 297 -4.17 16.76 -26.85
N GLY A 298 -3.59 17.02 -25.67
CA GLY A 298 -3.99 18.04 -24.71
C GLY A 298 -2.81 18.90 -24.29
N ASN A 299 -2.36 19.75 -25.22
CA ASN A 299 -1.31 20.75 -25.02
C ASN A 299 -1.47 21.52 -23.68
N ASN A 300 -0.49 21.41 -22.78
CA ASN A 300 -0.14 22.50 -21.86
C ASN A 300 1.28 22.37 -21.31
N ASN A 301 2.16 23.21 -21.84
CA ASN A 301 3.47 23.54 -21.29
C ASN A 301 3.31 24.26 -19.93
N SER A 302 3.93 23.77 -18.86
CA SER A 302 4.27 24.57 -17.68
C SER A 302 5.44 23.98 -16.90
N ASN A 303 6.59 24.62 -17.07
CA ASN A 303 7.83 24.34 -16.36
C ASN A 303 7.88 25.06 -15.00
N SER A 304 8.08 24.32 -13.91
CA SER A 304 8.50 24.84 -12.59
C SER A 304 9.23 23.72 -11.85
N SER A 305 10.55 23.71 -11.66
CA SER A 305 11.44 24.75 -11.14
C SER A 305 11.11 25.16 -9.69
N ILE A 306 11.60 24.33 -8.77
CA ILE A 306 12.43 24.70 -7.59
C ILE A 306 12.34 26.19 -7.19
N GLY A 307 11.78 26.48 -6.00
CA GLY A 307 11.70 27.85 -5.48
C GLY A 307 11.28 27.93 -4.01
N ASN A 308 12.26 27.70 -3.12
CA ASN A 308 12.13 27.70 -1.65
C ASN A 308 11.32 28.86 -1.04
N SER A 309 10.55 28.55 0.01
CA SER A 309 9.80 29.51 0.83
C SER A 309 10.71 30.41 1.69
N SER A 310 10.39 31.70 1.80
CA SER A 310 10.93 32.57 2.85
C SER A 310 9.94 33.66 3.29
N LEU A 311 9.49 33.53 4.55
CA LEU A 311 9.21 34.57 5.55
C LEU A 311 8.94 36.03 5.13
N GLY A 312 7.94 36.66 5.78
CA GLY A 312 8.19 38.04 6.26
C GLY A 312 7.08 39.10 6.19
N ASN A 313 5.95 38.89 6.87
CA ASN A 313 5.38 39.84 7.86
C ASN A 313 5.02 41.31 7.50
N ASN A 314 3.80 41.70 7.92
CA ASN A 314 3.29 43.07 8.17
C ASN A 314 3.12 44.07 7.02
N THR A 315 1.95 44.75 6.99
CA THR A 315 1.82 46.20 7.32
C THR A 315 0.39 46.74 7.04
N LEU A 316 -0.32 47.16 8.11
CA LEU A 316 -1.48 48.10 8.16
C LEU A 316 -2.77 47.70 7.37
N GLY A 317 -3.99 48.11 7.75
CA GLY A 317 -4.47 48.98 8.84
C GLY A 317 -5.75 49.72 8.42
N SER A 318 -6.60 50.15 9.36
CA SER A 318 -7.94 50.79 9.18
C SER A 318 -9.06 49.86 8.66
N SER A 319 -10.15 49.55 9.39
CA SER A 319 -11.25 50.38 9.94
C SER A 319 -12.09 51.07 8.86
N SER A 320 -13.42 51.13 8.84
CA SER A 320 -14.58 50.63 9.61
C SER A 320 -15.82 51.33 8.99
N LEU A 321 -17.04 51.07 9.48
CA LEU A 321 -18.30 51.79 9.18
C LEU A 321 -18.95 51.53 7.80
N GLY A 322 -20.29 51.51 7.79
CA GLY A 322 -21.09 51.50 6.55
C GLY A 322 -22.41 50.70 6.60
N SER A 323 -23.38 51.10 7.42
CA SER A 323 -24.73 50.49 7.44
C SER A 323 -25.81 51.47 6.99
N SER A 324 -26.52 51.12 5.91
CA SER A 324 -27.86 51.61 5.49
C SER A 324 -28.15 51.00 4.10
N LYS A 325 -29.18 50.20 3.82
CA LYS A 325 -30.65 50.33 4.03
C LYS A 325 -31.29 51.44 3.20
N LEU A 326 -32.02 51.05 2.15
CA LEU A 326 -33.25 51.59 1.51
C LEU A 326 -33.52 50.63 0.32
N GLY A 327 -34.64 49.90 0.22
CA GLY A 327 -35.96 50.34 -0.28
C GLY A 327 -36.05 50.09 -1.80
N SER A 328 -37.08 49.50 -2.43
CA SER A 328 -38.42 49.06 -1.98
C SER A 328 -39.17 48.33 -3.12
N SER A 329 -40.16 47.46 -2.80
CA SER A 329 -41.33 47.06 -3.66
C SER A 329 -41.09 46.42 -5.06
N SER A 330 -41.94 45.58 -5.65
CA SER A 330 -43.17 44.84 -5.28
C SER A 330 -43.46 43.82 -6.42
N LEU A 331 -44.56 43.05 -6.33
CA LEU A 331 -45.11 42.09 -7.31
C LEU A 331 -44.35 40.74 -7.40
N GLY A 332 -44.92 39.57 -7.10
CA GLY A 332 -46.25 39.26 -6.54
C GLY A 332 -47.10 38.37 -7.45
N SER A 333 -47.40 37.14 -6.98
CA SER A 333 -48.27 36.11 -7.60
C SER A 333 -47.80 35.51 -8.93
N GLY A 334 -48.07 34.23 -9.24
CA GLY A 334 -48.67 33.20 -8.40
C GLY A 334 -48.90 31.87 -9.15
N SER A 335 -48.80 30.76 -8.40
CA SER A 335 -49.43 29.44 -8.60
C SER A 335 -50.08 29.09 -9.95
N SER A 336 -49.71 27.95 -10.54
CA SER A 336 -50.47 26.71 -10.27
C SER A 336 -50.00 25.48 -11.07
N SER A 337 -50.09 24.33 -10.40
CA SER A 337 -49.98 22.99 -10.99
C SER A 337 -51.34 22.51 -11.51
N LEU A 338 -51.35 21.79 -12.64
CA LEU A 338 -52.50 20.96 -13.05
C LEU A 338 -52.06 19.64 -13.67
N LYS A 339 -52.92 18.62 -13.53
CA LYS A 339 -52.69 17.19 -13.78
C LYS A 339 -53.96 16.57 -14.39
N SER A 340 -53.81 15.57 -15.28
CA SER A 340 -54.83 14.65 -15.84
C SER A 340 -56.02 15.27 -16.65
N GLY A 341 -56.60 14.66 -17.69
CA GLY A 341 -56.34 13.42 -18.45
C GLY A 341 -56.71 13.60 -19.95
N THR A 342 -57.48 12.76 -20.69
CA THR A 342 -58.17 11.46 -20.48
C THR A 342 -58.60 10.86 -21.85
N SER A 343 -58.51 9.52 -22.06
CA SER A 343 -59.26 8.66 -23.04
C SER A 343 -59.25 8.96 -24.57
N SER A 344 -59.38 8.02 -25.52
CA SER A 344 -59.34 6.52 -25.59
C SER A 344 -59.29 6.07 -27.08
N LEU A 345 -59.46 4.75 -27.36
CA LEU A 345 -59.42 4.04 -28.67
C LEU A 345 -58.00 3.80 -29.25
N GLY A 346 -57.66 2.64 -29.84
CA GLY A 346 -58.37 1.34 -29.90
C GLY A 346 -57.88 0.41 -31.03
N SER A 347 -57.50 -0.83 -30.70
CA SER A 347 -57.28 -2.00 -31.60
C SER A 347 -56.11 -2.02 -32.60
N GLY A 348 -55.52 -3.21 -32.84
CA GLY A 348 -54.96 -3.53 -34.15
C GLY A 348 -53.60 -4.25 -34.23
N SER A 349 -53.63 -5.57 -34.06
CA SER A 349 -52.57 -6.56 -34.34
C SER A 349 -51.63 -6.35 -35.56
N SER A 350 -50.38 -6.82 -35.41
CA SER A 350 -49.59 -7.62 -36.38
C SER A 350 -48.47 -7.00 -37.24
N LEU A 351 -47.42 -7.83 -37.39
CA LEU A 351 -46.44 -7.96 -38.50
C LEU A 351 -45.28 -6.94 -38.67
N LYS A 352 -44.07 -7.53 -38.66
CA LYS A 352 -42.90 -7.29 -39.55
C LYS A 352 -42.40 -5.85 -39.73
N SER A 353 -41.12 -5.64 -39.44
CA SER A 353 -40.13 -5.78 -40.53
C SER A 353 -38.70 -6.03 -40.05
N ALA A 354 -38.01 -6.93 -40.75
CA ALA A 354 -36.56 -6.96 -40.84
C ALA A 354 -36.17 -6.48 -42.24
N SER A 355 -35.17 -5.60 -42.32
CA SER A 355 -34.35 -5.32 -43.53
C SER A 355 -33.37 -4.20 -43.16
N ASN A 356 -32.06 -4.45 -43.12
CA ASN A 356 -31.13 -4.35 -44.27
C ASN A 356 -30.95 -2.90 -44.77
N VAL A 357 -29.78 -2.42 -45.19
CA VAL A 357 -28.37 -2.88 -45.17
C VAL A 357 -27.54 -1.65 -45.61
N LYS A 358 -26.24 -1.56 -45.32
CA LYS A 358 -25.33 -0.99 -46.33
C LYS A 358 -23.96 -1.66 -46.35
N THR A 359 -23.77 -2.49 -47.38
CA THR A 359 -22.53 -3.15 -47.75
C THR A 359 -21.68 -2.24 -48.64
N GLY A 360 -20.36 -2.42 -48.62
CA GLY A 360 -19.38 -1.77 -49.51
C GLY A 360 -18.11 -1.47 -48.72
N ASP A 361 -17.12 -2.36 -48.67
CA ASP A 361 -16.35 -2.76 -49.85
C ASP A 361 -15.84 -4.22 -49.81
N VAL A 362 -15.40 -4.75 -50.96
CA VAL A 362 -14.95 -6.15 -51.09
C VAL A 362 -13.52 -6.22 -51.66
N VAL A 363 -12.58 -6.62 -50.80
CA VAL A 363 -11.29 -7.28 -51.09
C VAL A 363 -10.32 -6.57 -52.05
N GLN A 364 -9.20 -6.11 -51.48
CA GLN A 364 -7.90 -6.48 -52.05
C GLN A 364 -7.08 -7.28 -51.03
N ASN A 365 -6.56 -8.40 -51.51
CA ASN A 365 -5.65 -9.27 -50.79
C ASN A 365 -4.31 -8.57 -50.55
N ASN A 366 -3.83 -8.57 -49.31
CA ASN A 366 -2.39 -8.59 -49.06
C ASN A 366 -2.06 -9.50 -47.87
N THR A 367 -1.97 -10.79 -48.18
CA THR A 367 -1.28 -11.84 -47.41
C THR A 367 0.10 -11.37 -46.93
N LEU A 368 0.19 -10.80 -45.72
CA LEU A 368 1.47 -10.41 -45.11
C LEU A 368 1.45 -10.27 -43.57
N TRP A 369 0.61 -11.04 -42.86
CA TRP A 369 0.58 -11.07 -41.38
C TRP A 369 0.96 -12.42 -40.75
N ALA A 370 1.47 -13.36 -41.55
CA ALA A 370 1.97 -14.67 -41.11
C ALA A 370 3.50 -14.84 -41.32
N ALA A 371 4.25 -13.72 -41.41
CA ALA A 371 5.64 -13.71 -41.85
C ALA A 371 6.63 -13.05 -40.87
N ILE A 372 6.29 -12.92 -39.58
CA ILE A 372 7.27 -12.58 -38.50
C ILE A 372 7.05 -13.46 -37.26
N LEU A 373 6.89 -14.78 -37.44
CA LEU A 373 6.97 -15.79 -36.35
C LEU A 373 7.48 -17.17 -36.84
N LEU A 374 8.30 -17.21 -37.91
CA LEU A 374 8.80 -18.45 -38.53
C LEU A 374 10.34 -18.54 -38.62
N LEU A 375 11.06 -18.17 -37.55
CA LEU A 375 12.51 -18.46 -37.40
C LEU A 375 12.90 -18.97 -35.99
N GLY A 376 12.02 -19.70 -35.30
CA GLY A 376 12.34 -20.23 -33.96
C GLY A 376 11.49 -21.39 -33.42
N GLY A 377 10.65 -22.05 -34.22
CA GLY A 377 9.56 -22.90 -33.69
C GLY A 377 9.22 -24.19 -34.44
N VAL A 378 10.14 -24.79 -35.20
CA VAL A 378 9.83 -26.01 -36.00
C VAL A 378 10.72 -27.23 -35.65
N ALA A 379 11.73 -27.08 -34.79
CA ALA A 379 12.67 -28.17 -34.48
C ALA A 379 12.13 -29.25 -33.51
N LEU A 380 11.06 -28.99 -32.74
CA LEU A 380 10.74 -29.82 -31.56
C LEU A 380 9.89 -31.07 -31.83
N LEU A 381 9.25 -31.22 -32.99
CA LEU A 381 8.37 -32.38 -33.28
C LEU A 381 9.09 -33.59 -33.90
N ALA A 382 10.37 -33.47 -34.27
CA ALA A 382 11.18 -34.60 -34.72
C ALA A 382 11.84 -35.37 -33.56
N GLY A 383 12.31 -34.67 -32.52
CA GLY A 383 13.15 -35.27 -31.47
C GLY A 383 12.46 -36.28 -30.56
N ILE A 384 11.16 -36.12 -30.29
CA ILE A 384 10.42 -36.95 -29.32
C ILE A 384 10.11 -38.35 -29.87
N MET A 385 10.01 -38.51 -31.20
CA MET A 385 9.75 -39.82 -31.83
C MET A 385 11.00 -40.73 -31.87
N GLU A 386 12.21 -40.15 -31.92
CA GLU A 386 13.43 -40.92 -32.08
C GLU A 386 14.03 -41.42 -30.74
N TYR A 387 13.82 -40.69 -29.64
CA TYR A 387 14.20 -41.13 -28.29
C TYR A 387 13.49 -42.43 -27.90
N ASN A 388 12.20 -42.57 -28.24
CA ASN A 388 11.41 -43.78 -27.95
C ASN A 388 11.75 -44.99 -28.82
N ARG A 389 12.40 -44.81 -29.98
CA ARG A 389 12.92 -45.94 -30.79
C ARG A 389 14.19 -46.54 -30.19
N LYS A 390 15.13 -45.72 -29.72
CA LYS A 390 16.42 -46.23 -29.20
C LYS A 390 16.28 -46.97 -27.86
N LYS A 391 15.31 -46.61 -27.00
CA LYS A 391 15.09 -47.32 -25.72
C LYS A 391 14.51 -48.74 -25.86
N LYS A 392 13.95 -49.10 -27.03
CA LYS A 392 13.48 -50.49 -27.32
C LYS A 392 14.53 -51.37 -28.01
N ALA A 393 15.71 -50.85 -28.36
CA ALA A 393 16.75 -51.61 -29.05
C ALA A 393 17.78 -52.29 -28.13
N ASN A 394 17.88 -51.87 -26.86
CA ASN A 394 18.87 -52.38 -25.89
C ASN A 394 18.26 -53.27 -24.79
N ILE A 395 17.22 -54.06 -25.12
CA ILE A 395 16.76 -55.16 -24.27
C ILE A 395 16.65 -56.43 -25.13
N LYS A 396 17.77 -57.15 -25.23
CA LYS A 396 17.83 -58.60 -25.47
C LYS A 396 19.19 -59.15 -25.06
#